data_AF-A0A0D0EJY8-F1
#
_entry.id   AF-A0A0D0EJY8-F1
#
_cell.length_a   1.000
_cell.length_b   1.000
_cell.length_c   1.000
_cell.angle_alpha   90.00
_cell.angle_beta   90.00
_cell.angle_gamma   90.00
#
_symmetry.space_group_name_H-M   'P 1'
#
loop_
_entity.id
_entity.type
_entity.pdbx_description
1 polymer ?
#
loop_
_entity_poly.entity_id
_entity_poly.type
_entity_poly.pdbx_seq_one_letter_code
_entity_poly.pdbx_strand_id
1 'polypeptide(L)'
;MKKIILIGLFSALPIVVFNSCNTSNSQTLVSKTTVADDEGYITIDTSKIPDDEFGKSVRYGRELMMKTAYYIGPNGINGKYLGNKMNCTNCHQDAGTKPYAFNLMSSHDNYPQYRGRENKVLTLAERVNNCVMRPHSGKPLPLDGKEMVAFLSYFKWISKFVPKDGDFKGAKNLEIEFPDVAASPERGKALFTENCARCHGNNGEGQYNADKSGYTYPPLWGNYAYQPGSSMHRVIKQAQWLKSNMPYDKVTIGKPYLTDAEALDIAAYVNDDAIHARPNPKTLDYPNKMGKPIDYAHSPFIDNFSAEQHKYGPYKPIIAYWKKNGWKAVY
;
A
#
# COMPACT_ATOMS: atom_id res chain seq x y z
N MET A 1 -29.46 -49.38 -73.02
CA MET A 1 -28.05 -49.63 -73.39
C MET A 1 -27.29 -48.31 -73.35
N LYS A 2 -25.99 -48.37 -73.00
CA LYS A 2 -24.96 -47.31 -72.87
C LYS A 2 -24.81 -46.69 -71.47
N LYS A 3 -23.80 -47.24 -70.79
CA LYS A 3 -23.08 -46.72 -69.62
C LYS A 3 -22.39 -45.41 -70.00
N ILE A 4 -22.42 -44.40 -69.13
CA ILE A 4 -21.38 -43.38 -69.05
C ILE A 4 -20.98 -43.25 -67.58
N ILE A 5 -19.69 -43.48 -67.37
CA ILE A 5 -18.96 -43.48 -66.12
C ILE A 5 -18.65 -42.02 -65.79
N LEU A 6 -19.02 -41.53 -64.60
CA LEU A 6 -18.54 -40.24 -64.09
C LEU A 6 -17.49 -40.49 -63.01
N ILE A 7 -16.25 -40.22 -63.38
CA ILE A 7 -15.05 -40.31 -62.56
C ILE A 7 -15.02 -39.10 -61.61
N GLY A 8 -14.79 -39.37 -60.32
CA GLY A 8 -14.65 -38.33 -59.30
C GLY A 8 -13.36 -37.52 -59.46
N LEU A 9 -13.48 -36.20 -59.24
CA LEU A 9 -12.35 -35.35 -58.85
C LEU A 9 -12.60 -34.87 -57.42
N PHE A 10 -11.93 -35.50 -56.46
CA PHE A 10 -11.72 -34.92 -55.14
C PHE A 10 -10.56 -33.92 -55.25
N SER A 11 -10.87 -32.63 -55.10
CA SER A 11 -9.87 -31.58 -54.96
C SER A 11 -9.22 -31.67 -53.58
N ALA A 12 -8.00 -32.21 -53.51
CA ALA A 12 -7.16 -32.12 -52.32
C ALA A 12 -6.57 -30.70 -52.23
N LEU A 13 -7.11 -29.86 -51.34
CA LEU A 13 -6.38 -28.67 -50.88
C LEU A 13 -5.24 -29.13 -49.96
N PRO A 14 -3.98 -28.69 -50.18
CA PRO A 14 -2.94 -28.88 -49.18
C PRO A 14 -3.20 -27.94 -48.00
N ILE A 15 -3.48 -28.52 -46.84
CA ILE A 15 -3.41 -27.82 -45.55
C ILE A 15 -1.93 -27.51 -45.30
N VAL A 16 -1.51 -26.28 -45.57
CA VAL A 16 -0.20 -25.78 -45.14
C VAL A 16 -0.30 -25.53 -43.63
N VAL A 17 0.07 -26.54 -42.84
CA VAL A 17 0.32 -26.37 -41.40
C VAL A 17 1.65 -25.64 -41.26
N PHE A 18 1.63 -24.34 -40.99
CA PHE A 18 2.81 -23.63 -40.54
C PHE A 18 3.14 -24.08 -39.11
N ASN A 19 3.90 -25.16 -38.99
CA ASN A 19 4.60 -25.53 -37.76
C ASN A 19 5.77 -24.54 -37.56
N SER A 20 5.48 -23.39 -36.94
CA SER A 20 6.53 -22.54 -36.37
C SER A 20 6.93 -23.06 -35.00
N CYS A 21 7.64 -24.18 -34.98
CA CYS A 21 8.53 -24.52 -33.86
C CYS A 21 9.89 -23.88 -34.19
N ASN A 22 10.05 -22.60 -33.87
CA ASN A 22 11.39 -22.01 -33.82
C ASN A 22 11.92 -22.14 -32.40
N THR A 23 12.85 -23.09 -32.27
CA THR A 23 14.02 -23.10 -31.38
C THR A 23 13.92 -22.17 -30.17
N SER A 24 13.72 -22.79 -29.01
CA SER A 24 14.03 -22.23 -27.71
C SER A 24 15.48 -21.76 -27.69
N ASN A 25 15.68 -20.48 -27.97
CA ASN A 25 16.89 -19.79 -27.56
C ASN A 25 16.78 -19.68 -26.05
N SER A 26 17.42 -20.63 -25.37
CA SER A 26 17.64 -20.61 -23.92
C SER A 26 18.44 -19.35 -23.63
N GLN A 27 17.73 -18.24 -23.43
CA GLN A 27 18.30 -17.09 -22.75
C GLN A 27 18.62 -17.58 -21.35
N THR A 28 19.91 -17.89 -21.18
CA THR A 28 20.62 -17.86 -19.92
C THR A 28 19.89 -16.94 -18.95
N LEU A 29 19.29 -17.56 -17.94
CA LEU A 29 18.77 -16.91 -16.75
C LEU A 29 19.86 -15.95 -16.28
N VAL A 30 19.66 -14.65 -16.56
CA VAL A 30 20.51 -13.60 -16.03
C VAL A 30 20.40 -13.74 -14.52
N SER A 31 21.51 -14.15 -13.91
CA SER A 31 21.69 -14.26 -12.48
C SER A 31 21.14 -13.00 -11.81
N LYS A 32 20.11 -13.18 -10.99
CA LYS A 32 19.52 -12.15 -10.14
C LYS A 32 20.63 -11.59 -9.27
N THR A 33 21.17 -10.42 -9.61
CA THR A 33 21.84 -9.61 -8.61
C THR A 33 20.76 -8.77 -7.93
N THR A 34 20.05 -9.37 -6.97
CA THR A 34 19.37 -8.59 -5.94
C THR A 34 20.49 -7.85 -5.21
N VAL A 35 20.66 -6.56 -5.50
CA VAL A 35 21.67 -5.73 -4.83
C VAL A 35 21.14 -5.42 -3.45
N ALA A 36 21.36 -6.34 -2.52
CA ALA A 36 21.21 -6.06 -1.10
C ALA A 36 22.39 -5.19 -0.66
N ASP A 37 22.14 -4.22 0.22
CA ASP A 37 23.20 -3.52 0.92
C ASP A 37 23.90 -4.44 1.95
N ASP A 38 24.92 -3.91 2.61
CA ASP A 38 25.69 -4.64 3.63
C ASP A 38 24.82 -5.13 4.81
N GLU A 39 23.64 -4.53 5.01
CA GLU A 39 22.67 -4.92 6.02
C GLU A 39 21.57 -5.87 5.48
N GLY A 40 21.64 -6.28 4.21
CA GLY A 40 20.73 -7.23 3.59
C GLY A 40 19.43 -6.61 3.05
N TYR A 41 19.33 -5.28 2.94
CA TYR A 41 18.16 -4.61 2.36
C TYR A 41 18.31 -4.43 0.85
N ILE A 42 17.25 -4.76 0.11
CA ILE A 42 17.25 -4.61 -1.34
C ILE A 42 17.18 -3.14 -1.71
N THR A 43 18.17 -2.67 -2.47
CA THR A 43 18.22 -1.31 -3.00
C THR A 43 17.90 -1.30 -4.50
N ILE A 44 17.30 -0.21 -4.97
CA ILE A 44 16.90 -0.06 -6.37
C ILE A 44 17.69 1.06 -7.03
N ASP A 45 18.48 0.68 -8.03
CA ASP A 45 19.17 1.63 -8.91
C ASP A 45 18.25 2.04 -10.06
N THR A 46 17.71 3.26 -9.98
CA THR A 46 16.80 3.80 -10.99
C THR A 46 17.47 4.10 -12.33
N SER A 47 18.81 4.14 -12.40
CA SER A 47 19.51 4.26 -13.69
C SER A 47 19.34 3.02 -14.57
N LYS A 48 18.98 1.87 -13.96
CA LYS A 48 18.70 0.60 -14.65
C LYS A 48 17.29 0.51 -15.23
N ILE A 49 16.49 1.58 -15.16
CA ILE A 49 15.21 1.61 -15.88
C ILE A 49 15.52 1.56 -17.40
N PRO A 50 14.92 0.64 -18.18
CA PRO A 50 15.18 0.53 -19.62
C PRO A 50 14.97 1.85 -20.37
N ASP A 51 15.75 2.10 -21.41
CA ASP A 51 15.56 3.27 -22.27
C ASP A 51 14.66 2.94 -23.48
N ASP A 52 13.44 2.50 -23.18
CA ASP A 52 12.39 2.15 -24.15
C ASP A 52 11.02 2.67 -23.68
N GLU A 53 9.96 2.39 -24.46
CA GLU A 53 8.60 2.81 -24.13
C GLU A 53 8.10 2.24 -22.79
N PHE A 54 8.48 1.02 -22.43
CA PHE A 54 8.15 0.45 -21.13
C PHE A 54 8.85 1.23 -20.02
N GLY A 55 10.15 1.52 -20.17
CA GLY A 55 10.90 2.32 -19.24
C GLY A 55 10.39 3.75 -19.10
N LYS A 56 9.87 4.37 -20.17
CA LYS A 56 9.17 5.68 -20.07
C LYS A 56 7.95 5.56 -19.15
N SER A 57 7.16 4.50 -19.28
CA SER A 57 6.02 4.21 -18.40
C SER A 57 6.47 3.96 -16.95
N VAL A 58 7.56 3.23 -16.72
CA VAL A 58 8.16 3.00 -15.39
C VAL A 58 8.60 4.31 -14.73
N ARG A 59 9.35 5.17 -15.46
CA ARG A 59 9.77 6.48 -14.94
C ARG A 59 8.57 7.32 -14.56
N TYR A 60 7.54 7.34 -15.41
CA TYR A 60 6.33 8.09 -15.14
C TYR A 60 5.55 7.55 -13.92
N GLY A 61 5.43 6.22 -13.78
CA GLY A 61 4.80 5.60 -12.60
C GLY A 61 5.54 5.92 -11.30
N ARG A 62 6.87 5.95 -11.34
CA ARG A 62 7.69 6.40 -10.20
C ARG A 62 7.45 7.87 -9.88
N GLU A 63 7.42 8.74 -10.88
CA GLU A 63 7.12 10.16 -10.68
C GLU A 63 5.71 10.37 -10.11
N LEU A 64 4.72 9.58 -10.53
CA LEU A 64 3.38 9.58 -9.95
C LEU A 64 3.37 9.19 -8.47
N MET A 65 4.22 8.24 -8.03
CA MET A 65 4.38 7.93 -6.61
C MET A 65 4.97 9.10 -5.82
N MET A 66 6.01 9.74 -6.37
CA MET A 66 6.74 10.82 -5.71
C MET A 66 5.97 12.15 -5.67
N LYS A 67 5.25 12.46 -6.76
CA LYS A 67 4.58 13.74 -7.02
C LYS A 67 3.10 13.54 -7.35
N THR A 68 2.43 12.65 -6.63
CA THR A 68 1.03 12.28 -6.86
C THR A 68 0.12 13.51 -6.90
N ALA A 69 0.28 14.44 -5.97
CA ALA A 69 -0.53 15.66 -5.90
C ALA A 69 -0.32 16.59 -7.11
N TYR A 70 0.89 16.65 -7.65
CA TYR A 70 1.20 17.44 -8.85
C TYR A 70 0.51 16.89 -10.10
N TYR A 71 0.48 15.57 -10.27
CA TYR A 71 -0.13 14.97 -11.46
C TYR A 71 -1.64 14.81 -11.35
N ILE A 72 -2.13 14.25 -10.24
CA ILE A 72 -3.54 13.83 -10.12
C ILE A 72 -4.26 14.44 -8.90
N GLY A 73 -3.61 15.37 -8.19
CA GLY A 73 -4.17 16.05 -7.03
C GLY A 73 -5.26 17.08 -7.36
N PRO A 74 -5.69 17.89 -6.37
CA PRO A 74 -6.72 18.91 -6.56
C PRO A 74 -6.40 19.92 -7.67
N ASN A 75 -5.10 20.19 -7.88
CA ASN A 75 -4.55 21.06 -8.92
C ASN A 75 -3.74 20.27 -9.96
N GLY A 76 -4.04 18.97 -10.12
CA GLY A 76 -3.24 18.05 -10.92
C GLY A 76 -3.25 18.38 -12.41
N ILE A 77 -2.08 18.30 -13.06
CA ILE A 77 -1.92 18.57 -14.50
C ILE A 77 -2.52 17.48 -15.39
N ASN A 78 -2.73 16.28 -14.85
CA ASN A 78 -3.29 15.12 -15.55
C ASN A 78 -4.70 14.77 -15.05
N GLY A 79 -5.32 15.66 -14.28
CA GLY A 79 -6.68 15.52 -13.81
C GLY A 79 -6.80 15.67 -12.29
N LYS A 80 -8.05 15.79 -11.84
CA LYS A 80 -8.39 16.03 -10.44
C LYS A 80 -9.02 14.77 -9.85
N TYR A 81 -8.17 13.90 -9.33
CA TYR A 81 -8.58 12.61 -8.76
C TYR A 81 -8.50 12.59 -7.23
N LEU A 82 -7.64 13.38 -6.60
CA LEU A 82 -7.49 13.43 -5.15
C LEU A 82 -8.27 14.59 -4.52
N GLY A 83 -8.71 14.40 -3.26
CA GLY A 83 -9.29 15.44 -2.41
C GLY A 83 -8.26 16.18 -1.54
N ASN A 84 -7.00 15.73 -1.50
CA ASN A 84 -5.91 16.38 -0.77
C ASN A 84 -4.61 16.41 -1.56
N LYS A 85 -3.60 17.13 -1.04
CA LYS A 85 -2.29 17.31 -1.68
C LYS A 85 -1.20 16.37 -1.14
N MET A 86 -1.58 15.26 -0.50
CA MET A 86 -0.60 14.25 -0.10
C MET A 86 -0.08 13.48 -1.33
N ASN A 87 1.15 12.99 -1.22
CA ASN A 87 1.76 12.06 -2.16
C ASN A 87 1.72 10.64 -1.61
N CYS A 88 1.73 9.62 -2.49
CA CYS A 88 1.79 8.22 -2.06
C CYS A 88 3.02 7.96 -1.17
N THR A 89 4.11 8.68 -1.43
CA THR A 89 5.36 8.63 -0.65
C THR A 89 5.27 9.15 0.78
N ASN A 90 4.20 9.85 1.15
CA ASN A 90 3.98 10.22 2.55
C ASN A 90 3.75 9.00 3.45
N CYS A 91 3.38 7.85 2.88
CA CYS A 91 3.29 6.56 3.59
C CYS A 91 4.23 5.50 3.00
N HIS A 92 4.36 5.45 1.69
CA HIS A 92 5.18 4.50 0.94
C HIS A 92 6.52 5.15 0.58
N GLN A 93 7.42 5.31 1.56
CA GLN A 93 8.67 6.05 1.40
C GLN A 93 9.56 5.46 0.29
N ASP A 94 10.40 6.31 -0.30
CA ASP A 94 11.25 6.00 -1.47
C ASP A 94 10.47 5.39 -2.64
N ALA A 95 9.37 6.04 -3.03
CA ALA A 95 8.43 5.56 -4.04
C ALA A 95 7.89 4.13 -3.76
N GLY A 96 7.91 3.69 -2.51
CA GLY A 96 7.45 2.37 -2.08
C GLY A 96 8.55 1.31 -2.00
N THR A 97 9.83 1.68 -2.09
CA THR A 97 10.95 0.72 -1.97
C THR A 97 11.64 0.77 -0.60
N LYS A 98 11.32 1.73 0.28
CA LYS A 98 11.95 1.79 1.60
C LYS A 98 11.57 0.56 2.46
N PRO A 99 12.53 -0.13 3.09
CA PRO A 99 12.26 -1.19 4.08
C PRO A 99 11.36 -0.69 5.21
N TYR A 100 10.42 -1.54 5.66
CA TYR A 100 9.52 -1.29 6.79
C TYR A 100 8.58 -0.06 6.65
N ALA A 101 8.38 0.46 5.44
CA ALA A 101 7.58 1.65 5.17
C ALA A 101 6.39 1.33 4.23
N PHE A 102 5.60 0.31 4.57
CA PHE A 102 4.63 -0.32 3.66
C PHE A 102 5.22 -0.57 2.27
N ASN A 103 6.31 -1.32 2.25
CA ASN A 103 7.03 -1.62 1.02
C ASN A 103 6.08 -2.21 -0.06
N LEU A 104 6.21 -1.73 -1.29
CA LEU A 104 5.36 -2.08 -2.43
C LEU A 104 6.04 -2.98 -3.45
N MET A 105 7.29 -3.39 -3.24
CA MET A 105 8.09 -4.10 -4.23
C MET A 105 7.46 -5.44 -4.66
N SER A 106 6.80 -6.16 -3.76
CA SER A 106 6.07 -7.40 -4.11
C SER A 106 4.65 -7.17 -4.64
N SER A 107 4.17 -5.94 -4.75
CA SER A 107 2.75 -5.67 -5.05
C SER A 107 2.30 -6.20 -6.41
N HIS A 108 3.17 -6.17 -7.41
CA HIS A 108 2.80 -6.70 -8.72
C HIS A 108 2.61 -8.23 -8.72
N ASP A 109 3.42 -8.95 -7.96
CA ASP A 109 3.39 -10.41 -7.93
C ASP A 109 2.31 -10.93 -6.96
N ASN A 110 1.91 -10.13 -5.97
CA ASN A 110 0.90 -10.48 -4.97
C ASN A 110 -0.56 -10.33 -5.42
N TYR A 111 -0.81 -9.75 -6.61
CA TYR A 111 -2.16 -9.49 -7.12
C TYR A 111 -2.43 -10.28 -8.41
N PRO A 112 -3.66 -10.82 -8.62
CA PRO A 112 -4.89 -10.57 -7.85
C PRO A 112 -4.92 -11.17 -6.43
N GLN A 113 -5.56 -10.48 -5.48
CA GLN A 113 -5.61 -10.89 -4.07
C GLN A 113 -7.00 -10.70 -3.47
N TYR A 114 -7.48 -11.66 -2.67
CA TYR A 114 -8.65 -11.44 -1.81
C TYR A 114 -8.39 -10.35 -0.77
N ARG A 115 -9.34 -9.42 -0.62
CA ARG A 115 -9.30 -8.34 0.37
C ARG A 115 -10.55 -8.38 1.24
N GLY A 116 -10.38 -8.59 2.54
CA GLY A 116 -11.50 -8.68 3.49
C GLY A 116 -12.35 -7.41 3.60
N ARG A 117 -11.74 -6.25 3.34
CA ARG A 117 -12.41 -4.95 3.33
C ARG A 117 -13.49 -4.86 2.24
N GLU A 118 -13.14 -5.24 1.01
CA GLU A 118 -14.06 -5.26 -0.12
C GLU A 118 -14.82 -6.59 -0.25
N ASN A 119 -14.41 -7.62 0.52
CA ASN A 119 -14.88 -8.99 0.41
C ASN A 119 -14.84 -9.53 -1.04
N LYS A 120 -13.76 -9.19 -1.77
CA LYS A 120 -13.58 -9.51 -3.20
C LYS A 120 -12.10 -9.79 -3.50
N VAL A 121 -11.84 -10.57 -4.54
CA VAL A 121 -10.54 -10.60 -5.20
C VAL A 121 -10.35 -9.31 -5.99
N LEU A 122 -9.33 -8.54 -5.64
CA LEU A 122 -8.98 -7.30 -6.34
C LEU A 122 -7.80 -7.54 -7.28
N THR A 123 -7.81 -6.83 -8.40
CA THR A 123 -6.64 -6.54 -9.24
C THR A 123 -5.72 -5.53 -8.54
N LEU A 124 -4.48 -5.40 -9.02
CA LEU A 124 -3.58 -4.36 -8.52
C LEU A 124 -4.11 -2.95 -8.85
N ALA A 125 -4.76 -2.77 -10.00
CA ALA A 125 -5.34 -1.48 -10.40
C ALA A 125 -6.45 -1.04 -9.42
N GLU A 126 -7.35 -1.96 -9.06
CA GLU A 126 -8.35 -1.72 -8.01
C GLU A 126 -7.68 -1.41 -6.66
N ARG A 127 -6.56 -2.06 -6.34
CA ARG A 127 -5.81 -1.78 -5.11
C ARG A 127 -5.21 -0.38 -5.09
N VAL A 128 -4.67 0.11 -6.20
CA VAL A 128 -4.19 1.49 -6.36
C VAL A 128 -5.35 2.47 -6.18
N ASN A 129 -6.50 2.20 -6.79
CA ASN A 129 -7.69 3.03 -6.60
C ASN A 129 -8.19 3.05 -5.16
N ASN A 130 -8.01 1.97 -4.41
CA ASN A 130 -8.26 1.97 -2.97
C ASN A 130 -7.38 2.99 -2.20
N CYS A 131 -6.14 3.22 -2.64
CA CYS A 131 -5.29 4.27 -2.07
C CYS A 131 -5.74 5.67 -2.49
N VAL A 132 -6.15 5.85 -3.75
CA VAL A 132 -6.72 7.12 -4.25
C VAL A 132 -8.02 7.50 -3.53
N MET A 133 -8.90 6.53 -3.31
CA MET A 133 -10.23 6.81 -2.75
C MET A 133 -10.22 6.97 -1.23
N ARG A 134 -9.23 6.39 -0.53
CA ARG A 134 -9.23 6.35 0.93
C ARG A 134 -8.26 7.36 1.55
N PRO A 135 -6.92 7.13 1.63
CA PRO A 135 -5.98 8.15 2.09
C PRO A 135 -6.12 9.53 1.41
N HIS A 136 -6.51 9.55 0.14
CA HIS A 136 -6.61 10.80 -0.62
C HIS A 136 -8.03 11.33 -0.78
N SER A 137 -9.05 10.68 -0.20
CA SER A 137 -10.46 11.07 -0.30
C SER A 137 -10.90 11.37 -1.75
N GLY A 138 -10.35 10.61 -2.69
CA GLY A 138 -10.45 10.86 -4.11
C GLY A 138 -11.53 10.07 -4.84
N LYS A 139 -11.52 10.17 -6.17
CA LYS A 139 -12.30 9.35 -7.10
C LYS A 139 -11.37 8.41 -7.88
N PRO A 140 -11.82 7.21 -8.26
CA PRO A 140 -10.96 6.24 -8.92
C PRO A 140 -10.44 6.77 -10.27
N LEU A 141 -9.19 6.41 -10.58
CA LEU A 141 -8.62 6.49 -11.92
C LEU A 141 -9.26 5.41 -12.81
N PRO A 142 -9.38 5.64 -14.14
CA PRO A 142 -9.69 4.56 -15.09
C PRO A 142 -8.68 3.42 -14.95
N LEU A 143 -9.17 2.17 -14.93
CA LEU A 143 -8.32 0.99 -14.68
C LEU A 143 -7.28 0.74 -15.79
N ASP A 144 -7.58 1.22 -17.00
CA ASP A 144 -6.75 1.17 -18.20
C ASP A 144 -6.16 2.55 -18.59
N GLY A 145 -6.37 3.57 -17.75
CA GLY A 145 -5.87 4.92 -17.98
C GLY A 145 -4.35 5.00 -17.92
N LYS A 146 -3.78 6.00 -18.59
CA LYS A 146 -2.33 6.21 -18.71
C LYS A 146 -1.61 6.22 -17.35
N GLU A 147 -2.17 6.91 -16.36
CA GLU A 147 -1.62 7.02 -15.00
C GLU A 147 -1.66 5.67 -14.27
N MET A 148 -2.76 4.92 -14.41
CA MET A 148 -2.89 3.60 -13.81
C MET A 148 -1.88 2.63 -14.44
N VAL A 149 -1.81 2.59 -15.77
CA VAL A 149 -0.83 1.75 -16.49
C VAL A 149 0.60 2.11 -16.07
N ALA A 150 0.91 3.39 -15.87
CA ALA A 150 2.23 3.82 -15.40
C ALA A 150 2.54 3.31 -13.97
N PHE A 151 1.60 3.41 -13.03
CA PHE A 151 1.77 2.80 -11.69
C PHE A 151 2.05 1.29 -11.79
N LEU A 152 1.26 0.56 -12.59
CA LEU A 152 1.42 -0.88 -12.76
C LEU A 152 2.77 -1.23 -13.42
N SER A 153 3.21 -0.46 -14.42
CA SER A 153 4.53 -0.61 -15.04
C SER A 153 5.65 -0.43 -14.03
N TYR A 154 5.58 0.60 -13.19
CA TYR A 154 6.55 0.83 -12.12
C TYR A 154 6.57 -0.32 -11.12
N PHE A 155 5.40 -0.77 -10.63
CA PHE A 155 5.31 -1.89 -9.70
C PHE A 155 5.83 -3.21 -10.32
N LYS A 156 5.56 -3.44 -11.61
CA LYS A 156 6.11 -4.58 -12.37
C LYS A 156 7.63 -4.52 -12.46
N TRP A 157 8.20 -3.33 -12.59
CA TRP A 157 9.65 -3.17 -12.68
C TRP A 157 10.33 -3.39 -11.32
N ILE A 158 9.83 -2.78 -10.24
CA ILE A 158 10.41 -2.98 -8.90
C ILE A 158 10.24 -4.41 -8.36
N SER A 159 9.21 -5.16 -8.78
CA SER A 159 9.01 -6.55 -8.36
C SER A 159 10.05 -7.53 -8.91
N LYS A 160 10.83 -7.13 -9.92
CA LYS A 160 11.92 -7.96 -10.45
C LYS A 160 13.09 -8.13 -9.48
N PHE A 161 13.24 -7.18 -8.56
CA PHE A 161 14.37 -7.13 -7.64
C PHE A 161 14.12 -7.90 -6.33
N VAL A 162 12.91 -8.43 -6.12
CA VAL A 162 12.56 -9.21 -4.92
C VAL A 162 12.37 -10.71 -5.24
N PRO A 163 12.47 -11.59 -4.23
CA PRO A 163 12.04 -12.98 -4.33
C PRO A 163 10.56 -13.12 -4.73
N LYS A 164 10.22 -14.22 -5.42
CA LYS A 164 8.86 -14.44 -5.96
C LYS A 164 7.84 -14.87 -4.91
N ASP A 165 8.30 -15.44 -3.80
CA ASP A 165 7.50 -15.66 -2.59
C ASP A 165 7.25 -14.37 -1.81
N GLY A 166 7.93 -13.27 -2.18
CA GLY A 166 7.81 -11.96 -1.56
C GLY A 166 8.45 -11.87 -0.17
N ASP A 167 9.24 -12.87 0.23
CA ASP A 167 9.92 -12.89 1.51
C ASP A 167 11.30 -12.23 1.40
N PHE A 168 11.44 -11.06 2.01
CA PHE A 168 12.71 -10.33 2.10
C PHE A 168 12.71 -9.38 3.28
N LYS A 169 13.90 -9.06 3.77
CA LYS A 169 14.10 -8.15 4.90
C LYS A 169 13.51 -6.78 4.59
N GLY A 170 12.57 -6.32 5.41
CA GLY A 170 11.90 -5.03 5.23
C GLY A 170 10.63 -5.05 4.36
N ALA A 171 10.18 -6.22 3.89
CA ALA A 171 8.95 -6.35 3.10
C ALA A 171 7.69 -5.88 3.85
N LYS A 172 7.63 -6.17 5.16
CA LYS A 172 6.56 -5.75 6.07
C LYS A 172 7.10 -4.69 7.02
N ASN A 173 6.22 -3.90 7.64
CA ASN A 173 6.60 -3.05 8.77
C ASN A 173 7.10 -3.91 9.93
N LEU A 174 7.88 -3.31 10.83
CA LEU A 174 8.31 -3.99 12.06
C LEU A 174 7.09 -4.41 12.89
N GLU A 175 7.18 -5.60 13.47
CA GLU A 175 6.20 -6.07 14.43
C GLU A 175 6.30 -5.26 15.73
N ILE A 176 5.17 -5.22 16.46
CA ILE A 176 5.09 -4.61 17.77
C ILE A 176 4.67 -5.65 18.79
N GLU A 177 5.27 -5.61 19.97
CA GLU A 177 4.81 -6.32 21.14
C GLU A 177 3.66 -5.55 21.78
N PHE A 178 2.56 -6.23 22.06
CA PHE A 178 1.39 -5.60 22.66
C PHE A 178 1.53 -5.49 24.18
N PRO A 179 1.39 -4.28 24.76
CA PRO A 179 1.31 -4.14 26.21
C PRO A 179 0.02 -4.75 26.76
N ASP A 180 -0.01 -5.01 28.08
CA ASP A 180 -1.20 -5.49 28.78
C ASP A 180 -2.20 -4.36 29.10
N VAL A 181 -1.85 -3.12 28.75
CA VAL A 181 -2.67 -1.92 28.91
C VAL A 181 -3.10 -1.37 27.56
N ALA A 182 -4.17 -0.59 27.54
CA ALA A 182 -4.60 0.15 26.36
C ALA A 182 -3.60 1.26 25.99
N ALA A 183 -3.50 1.54 24.70
CA ALA A 183 -2.87 2.75 24.19
C ALA A 183 -3.63 3.99 24.70
N SER A 184 -2.92 5.02 25.12
CA SER A 184 -3.50 6.25 25.71
C SER A 184 -3.28 7.44 24.79
N PRO A 185 -4.35 8.07 24.27
CA PRO A 185 -4.25 9.36 23.60
C PRO A 185 -3.58 10.45 24.45
N GLU A 186 -3.74 10.42 25.77
CA GLU A 186 -3.14 11.38 26.70
C GLU A 186 -1.60 11.25 26.74
N ARG A 187 -1.08 10.03 26.91
CA ARG A 187 0.36 9.76 26.82
C ARG A 187 0.88 10.06 25.41
N GLY A 188 0.10 9.68 24.40
CA GLY A 188 0.39 9.94 22.99
C GLY A 188 0.53 11.42 22.66
N LYS A 189 -0.28 12.29 23.27
CA LYS A 189 -0.19 13.75 23.10
C LYS A 189 1.13 14.31 23.60
N ALA A 190 1.60 13.85 24.76
CA ALA A 190 2.89 14.28 25.31
C ALA A 190 4.04 13.86 24.37
N LEU A 191 4.03 12.59 23.96
CA LEU A 191 5.01 12.04 23.01
C LEU A 191 4.97 12.74 21.66
N PHE A 192 3.79 13.06 21.14
CA PHE A 192 3.61 13.81 19.89
C PHE A 192 4.23 15.22 19.98
N THR A 193 4.00 15.91 21.10
CA THR A 193 4.54 17.25 21.33
C THR A 193 6.07 17.23 21.33
N GLU A 194 6.66 16.24 22.00
CA GLU A 194 8.11 16.07 22.08
C GLU A 194 8.73 15.65 20.73
N ASN A 195 8.08 14.70 20.03
CA ASN A 195 8.72 13.96 18.95
C ASN A 195 8.23 14.28 17.54
N CYS A 196 7.07 14.92 17.38
CA CYS A 196 6.40 15.03 16.07
C CYS A 196 6.00 16.46 15.70
N ALA A 197 5.57 17.27 16.67
CA ALA A 197 4.96 18.58 16.43
C ALA A 197 5.88 19.58 15.70
N ARG A 198 7.21 19.47 15.88
CA ARG A 198 8.20 20.31 15.17
C ARG A 198 8.14 20.20 13.65
N CYS A 199 7.64 19.09 13.10
CA CYS A 199 7.50 18.85 11.67
C CYS A 199 6.03 18.87 11.24
N HIS A 200 5.16 18.20 11.99
CA HIS A 200 3.75 18.05 11.63
C HIS A 200 2.84 19.18 12.13
N GLY A 201 3.38 20.13 12.88
CA GLY A 201 2.62 21.22 13.50
C GLY A 201 1.94 20.79 14.81
N ASN A 202 1.68 21.76 15.68
CA ASN A 202 0.99 21.54 16.95
C ASN A 202 -0.46 21.07 16.76
N ASN A 203 -1.06 21.38 15.61
CA ASN A 203 -2.40 20.97 15.23
C ASN A 203 -2.36 19.96 14.07
N GLY A 204 -1.25 19.24 13.87
CA GLY A 204 -1.14 18.18 12.86
C GLY A 204 -1.38 18.64 11.43
N GLU A 205 -1.30 19.94 11.17
CA GLU A 205 -1.60 20.59 9.90
C GLU A 205 -0.56 20.33 8.81
N GLY A 206 0.61 19.81 9.20
CA GLY A 206 1.74 19.57 8.33
C GLY A 206 2.39 20.85 7.81
N GLN A 207 3.25 20.70 6.82
CA GLN A 207 3.95 21.81 6.17
C GLN A 207 3.94 21.61 4.66
N TYR A 208 3.41 22.59 3.93
CA TYR A 208 3.50 22.62 2.48
C TYR A 208 4.97 22.70 2.02
N ASN A 209 5.25 22.13 0.85
CA ASN A 209 6.49 22.46 0.14
C ASN A 209 6.46 23.91 -0.37
N ALA A 210 7.62 24.44 -0.79
CA ALA A 210 7.79 25.86 -1.11
C ALA A 210 6.82 26.37 -2.19
N ASP A 211 6.52 25.56 -3.21
CA ASP A 211 5.61 25.88 -4.31
C ASP A 211 4.13 25.54 -4.00
N LYS A 212 3.84 24.99 -2.82
CA LYS A 212 2.51 24.54 -2.37
C LYS A 212 1.86 23.51 -3.29
N SER A 213 2.65 22.79 -4.09
CA SER A 213 2.18 21.67 -4.93
C SER A 213 1.89 20.41 -4.11
N GLY A 214 2.46 20.30 -2.91
CA GLY A 214 2.31 19.16 -2.00
C GLY A 214 2.78 19.50 -0.59
N TYR A 215 3.13 18.48 0.18
CA TYR A 215 3.63 18.63 1.55
C TYR A 215 5.08 18.16 1.68
N THR A 216 5.88 18.94 2.39
CA THR A 216 7.16 18.48 2.95
C THR A 216 6.88 17.54 4.12
N TYR A 217 6.00 17.95 5.03
CA TYR A 217 5.50 17.13 6.13
C TYR A 217 3.98 16.99 5.98
N PRO A 218 3.44 15.78 5.80
CA PRO A 218 2.02 15.62 5.53
C PRO A 218 1.16 16.00 6.75
N PRO A 219 -0.08 16.46 6.53
CA PRO A 219 -1.05 16.62 7.61
C PRO A 219 -1.44 15.24 8.18
N LEU A 220 -1.61 15.18 9.49
CA LEU A 220 -1.98 13.96 10.21
C LEU A 220 -3.47 13.90 10.53
N TRP A 221 -4.10 15.07 10.67
CA TRP A 221 -5.54 15.24 10.81
C TRP A 221 -6.04 16.53 10.15
N GLY A 222 -7.34 16.81 10.26
CA GLY A 222 -7.99 17.91 9.58
C GLY A 222 -8.46 17.56 8.17
N ASN A 223 -9.06 18.54 7.49
CA ASN A 223 -9.78 18.34 6.23
C ASN A 223 -8.95 17.80 5.06
N TYR A 224 -7.62 17.90 5.14
CA TYR A 224 -6.70 17.49 4.07
C TYR A 224 -5.84 16.27 4.45
N ALA A 225 -6.05 15.67 5.62
CA ALA A 225 -5.39 14.44 6.02
C ALA A 225 -6.09 13.20 5.43
N TYR A 226 -5.57 12.02 5.77
CA TYR A 226 -6.20 10.75 5.43
C TYR A 226 -7.48 10.54 6.25
N GLN A 227 -8.50 9.96 5.63
CA GLN A 227 -9.76 9.64 6.31
C GLN A 227 -9.68 8.31 7.11
N PRO A 228 -10.62 8.05 8.03
CA PRO A 228 -10.74 6.78 8.79
C PRO A 228 -10.75 5.48 7.97
N GLY A 229 -11.17 5.54 6.71
CA GLY A 229 -11.04 4.42 5.77
C GLY A 229 -9.59 4.07 5.39
N SER A 230 -8.59 4.86 5.75
CA SER A 230 -7.17 4.57 5.47
C SER A 230 -6.63 3.46 6.37
N SER A 231 -5.65 2.68 5.89
CA SER A 231 -4.93 1.76 6.79
C SER A 231 -4.14 2.50 7.87
N MET A 232 -3.74 3.74 7.61
CA MET A 232 -3.03 4.59 8.56
C MET A 232 -3.87 5.10 9.71
N HIS A 233 -5.20 4.97 9.64
CA HIS A 233 -6.09 5.31 10.75
C HIS A 233 -6.22 4.18 11.79
N ARG A 234 -5.68 2.99 11.47
CA ARG A 234 -5.68 1.86 12.41
C ARG A 234 -4.47 1.94 13.32
N VAL A 235 -4.70 1.87 14.63
CA VAL A 235 -3.68 2.14 15.66
C VAL A 235 -2.49 1.17 15.56
N ILE A 236 -2.73 -0.14 15.38
CA ILE A 236 -1.65 -1.13 15.26
C ILE A 236 -0.83 -0.87 14.00
N LYS A 237 -1.50 -0.64 12.86
CA LYS A 237 -0.81 -0.38 11.58
C LYS A 237 0.03 0.89 11.61
N GLN A 238 -0.48 1.96 12.22
CA GLN A 238 0.27 3.19 12.36
C GLN A 238 1.47 3.00 13.30
N ALA A 239 1.29 2.35 14.46
CA ALA A 239 2.38 2.08 15.39
C ALA A 239 3.53 1.28 14.74
N GLN A 240 3.20 0.21 14.01
CA GLN A 240 4.16 -0.58 13.23
C GLN A 240 4.95 0.30 12.23
N TRP A 241 4.27 1.25 11.58
CA TRP A 241 4.92 2.16 10.64
C TRP A 241 5.78 3.22 11.35
N LEU A 242 5.26 3.85 12.42
CA LEU A 242 5.96 4.87 13.20
C LEU A 242 7.29 4.34 13.73
N LYS A 243 7.30 3.13 14.30
CA LYS A 243 8.49 2.49 14.86
C LYS A 243 9.70 2.51 13.93
N SER A 244 9.48 2.35 12.62
CA SER A 244 10.56 2.25 11.63
C SER A 244 10.80 3.53 10.82
N ASN A 245 9.93 4.53 10.97
CA ASN A 245 9.89 5.69 10.07
C ASN A 245 9.81 7.05 10.78
N MET A 246 9.56 7.06 12.09
CA MET A 246 9.40 8.29 12.87
C MET A 246 10.05 8.18 14.26
N PRO A 247 10.58 9.29 14.80
CA PRO A 247 10.82 10.56 14.13
C PRO A 247 11.86 10.43 13.00
N TYR A 248 11.60 11.09 11.87
CA TYR A 248 12.38 10.89 10.64
C TYR A 248 13.89 11.14 10.81
N ASP A 249 14.25 12.12 11.63
CA ASP A 249 15.61 12.54 11.97
C ASP A 249 16.31 11.66 13.01
N LYS A 250 15.59 10.75 13.68
CA LYS A 250 16.14 9.89 14.74
C LYS A 250 16.17 8.41 14.36
N VAL A 251 15.27 7.97 13.47
CA VAL A 251 15.16 6.56 13.10
C VAL A 251 16.23 6.17 12.08
N THR A 252 16.76 4.96 12.23
CA THR A 252 17.59 4.32 11.20
C THR A 252 16.94 2.99 10.80
N ILE A 253 17.23 2.50 9.58
CA ILE A 253 16.53 1.33 9.04
C ILE A 253 16.72 0.12 9.96
N GLY A 254 15.62 -0.50 10.39
CA GLY A 254 15.65 -1.65 11.31
C GLY A 254 15.99 -1.33 12.77
N LYS A 255 16.27 -0.07 13.10
CA LYS A 255 16.64 0.40 14.45
C LYS A 255 15.63 1.46 14.92
N PRO A 256 14.57 1.03 15.62
CA PRO A 256 13.52 1.94 16.05
C PRO A 256 14.00 2.89 17.15
N TYR A 257 13.47 4.11 17.14
CA TYR A 257 13.68 5.08 18.21
C TYR A 257 12.61 4.97 19.30
N LEU A 258 11.34 4.82 18.88
CA LEU A 258 10.20 4.67 19.77
C LEU A 258 10.08 3.22 20.25
N THR A 259 9.69 3.04 21.49
CA THR A 259 9.20 1.75 22.00
C THR A 259 7.84 1.40 21.38
N ASP A 260 7.45 0.12 21.48
CA ASP A 260 6.16 -0.34 20.97
C ASP A 260 4.97 0.35 21.64
N ALA A 261 5.06 0.58 22.95
CA ALA A 261 4.04 1.28 23.72
C ALA A 261 3.93 2.76 23.32
N GLU A 262 5.06 3.46 23.15
CA GLU A 262 5.06 4.86 22.71
C GLU A 262 4.51 5.01 21.28
N ALA A 263 4.88 4.09 20.37
CA ALA A 263 4.34 4.09 19.01
C ALA A 263 2.82 3.86 19.00
N LEU A 264 2.31 2.98 19.86
CA LEU A 264 0.88 2.76 20.06
C LEU A 264 0.17 3.98 20.64
N ASP A 265 0.74 4.61 21.67
CA ASP A 265 0.19 5.81 22.30
C ASP A 265 0.12 6.99 21.31
N ILE A 266 1.20 7.25 20.55
CA ILE A 266 1.20 8.27 19.50
C ILE A 266 0.13 7.94 18.45
N ALA A 267 0.03 6.68 18.02
CA ALA A 267 -0.97 6.27 17.04
C ALA A 267 -2.41 6.42 17.55
N ALA A 268 -2.63 6.16 18.84
CA ALA A 268 -3.90 6.37 19.52
C ALA A 268 -4.28 7.85 19.53
N TYR A 269 -3.35 8.72 19.95
CA TYR A 269 -3.55 10.17 19.92
C TYR A 269 -3.85 10.67 18.51
N VAL A 270 -2.96 10.39 17.55
CA VAL A 270 -3.09 10.87 16.18
C VAL A 270 -4.43 10.43 15.60
N ASN A 271 -4.82 9.16 15.73
CA ASN A 271 -6.04 8.63 15.11
C ASN A 271 -7.30 8.74 15.98
N ASP A 272 -7.31 9.56 17.02
CA ASP A 272 -8.52 9.83 17.80
C ASP A 272 -9.38 10.89 17.10
N ASP A 273 -10.50 10.48 16.50
CA ASP A 273 -11.40 11.40 15.80
C ASP A 273 -12.30 12.23 16.76
N ALA A 274 -12.39 11.86 18.04
CA ALA A 274 -13.05 12.68 19.06
C ALA A 274 -12.20 13.90 19.43
N ILE A 275 -10.88 13.80 19.28
CA ILE A 275 -9.91 14.90 19.46
C ILE A 275 -9.65 15.61 18.13
N HIS A 276 -9.55 14.86 17.04
CA HIS A 276 -9.06 15.34 15.75
C HIS A 276 -10.07 15.11 14.62
N ALA A 277 -10.79 16.17 14.25
CA ALA A 277 -11.74 16.09 13.14
C ALA A 277 -11.07 15.71 11.80
N ARG A 278 -11.76 14.88 11.01
CA ARG A 278 -11.34 14.40 9.69
C ARG A 278 -12.52 14.33 8.72
N PRO A 279 -12.27 14.27 7.40
CA PRO A 279 -13.30 13.90 6.44
C PRO A 279 -13.87 12.53 6.77
N ASN A 280 -15.20 12.42 6.83
CA ASN A 280 -15.87 11.14 7.03
C ASN A 280 -15.84 10.32 5.74
N PRO A 281 -15.49 9.03 5.82
CA PRO A 281 -15.54 8.18 4.66
C PRO A 281 -16.99 7.91 4.27
N LYS A 282 -17.24 7.77 2.96
CA LYS A 282 -18.56 7.34 2.46
C LYS A 282 -18.93 5.94 2.95
N THR A 283 -17.92 5.10 3.19
CA THR A 283 -18.08 3.70 3.60
C THR A 283 -17.00 3.27 4.59
N LEU A 284 -17.35 2.35 5.50
CA LEU A 284 -16.46 1.77 6.51
C LEU A 284 -16.21 0.27 6.23
N ASP A 285 -16.11 -0.10 4.95
CA ASP A 285 -16.42 -1.46 4.46
C ASP A 285 -15.63 -2.59 5.12
N TYR A 286 -16.37 -3.52 5.72
CA TYR A 286 -16.01 -4.92 5.95
C TYR A 286 -17.33 -5.72 5.92
N PRO A 287 -17.89 -6.03 4.74
CA PRO A 287 -19.18 -6.71 4.62
C PRO A 287 -19.18 -8.05 5.34
N ASN A 288 -18.05 -8.76 5.28
CA ASN A 288 -17.78 -9.92 6.11
C ASN A 288 -16.98 -9.50 7.34
N LYS A 289 -17.62 -9.57 8.51
CA LYS A 289 -17.01 -9.20 9.80
C LYS A 289 -15.76 -10.05 10.12
N MET A 290 -15.67 -11.29 9.62
CA MET A 290 -14.48 -12.16 9.79
C MET A 290 -13.23 -11.59 9.10
N GLY A 291 -13.41 -10.77 8.06
CA GLY A 291 -12.32 -10.11 7.35
C GLY A 291 -11.84 -8.83 8.02
N LYS A 292 -12.49 -8.41 9.12
CA LYS A 292 -12.21 -7.16 9.84
C LYS A 292 -10.99 -7.35 10.75
N PRO A 293 -10.00 -6.45 10.69
CA PRO A 293 -8.89 -6.46 11.62
C PRO A 293 -9.31 -6.15 13.06
N ILE A 294 -8.57 -6.67 14.03
CA ILE A 294 -8.86 -6.46 15.46
C ILE A 294 -8.75 -4.99 15.89
N ASP A 295 -8.04 -4.16 15.12
CA ASP A 295 -7.85 -2.74 15.39
C ASP A 295 -8.77 -1.82 14.56
N TYR A 296 -9.77 -2.39 13.89
CA TYR A 296 -10.76 -1.63 13.13
C TYR A 296 -12.02 -1.37 13.97
N ALA A 297 -12.02 -0.25 14.68
CA ALA A 297 -12.96 0.14 15.72
C ALA A 297 -14.36 0.60 15.25
N HIS A 298 -14.92 -0.05 14.23
CA HIS A 298 -16.29 0.21 13.78
C HIS A 298 -17.12 -1.06 13.85
N SER A 299 -18.21 -1.03 14.60
CA SER A 299 -19.17 -2.13 14.70
C SER A 299 -19.82 -2.41 13.33
N PRO A 300 -20.40 -3.60 13.13
CA PRO A 300 -20.47 -4.73 14.06
C PRO A 300 -19.19 -5.60 14.09
N PHE A 301 -18.88 -6.19 15.25
CA PHE A 301 -17.75 -7.11 15.44
C PHE A 301 -18.20 -8.58 15.38
N ILE A 302 -17.24 -9.51 15.29
CA ILE A 302 -17.49 -10.97 15.42
C ILE A 302 -17.44 -11.46 16.87
N ASP A 303 -17.00 -10.60 17.78
CA ASP A 303 -16.84 -10.84 19.20
C ASP A 303 -17.65 -9.80 20.00
N ASN A 304 -17.49 -9.84 21.32
CA ASN A 304 -18.21 -8.99 22.26
C ASN A 304 -17.34 -7.87 22.85
N PHE A 305 -16.15 -7.58 22.29
CA PHE A 305 -15.31 -6.49 22.78
C PHE A 305 -15.87 -5.13 22.32
N SER A 306 -15.58 -4.09 23.10
CA SER A 306 -16.07 -2.74 22.81
C SER A 306 -15.33 -2.13 21.61
N ALA A 307 -15.95 -1.15 20.96
CA ALA A 307 -15.28 -0.38 19.91
C ALA A 307 -14.02 0.34 20.44
N GLU A 308 -14.06 0.79 21.69
CA GLU A 308 -12.92 1.40 22.37
C GLU A 308 -11.76 0.39 22.54
N GLN A 309 -12.05 -0.84 22.96
CA GLN A 309 -11.02 -1.86 23.08
C GLN A 309 -10.48 -2.30 21.70
N HIS A 310 -11.32 -2.34 20.66
CA HIS A 310 -10.83 -2.49 19.30
C HIS A 310 -9.99 -1.28 18.85
N LYS A 311 -10.26 -0.06 19.31
CA LYS A 311 -9.48 1.12 18.93
C LYS A 311 -8.11 1.12 19.62
N TYR A 312 -8.09 0.97 20.93
CA TYR A 312 -6.93 1.26 21.77
C TYR A 312 -6.33 0.02 22.45
N GLY A 313 -6.99 -1.13 22.39
CA GLY A 313 -6.61 -2.31 23.16
C GLY A 313 -7.07 -2.24 24.62
N PRO A 314 -6.48 -3.04 25.52
CA PRO A 314 -5.40 -3.99 25.25
C PRO A 314 -5.84 -5.06 24.24
N TYR A 315 -4.97 -5.36 23.27
CA TYR A 315 -5.29 -6.26 22.15
C TYR A 315 -5.11 -7.73 22.48
N LYS A 316 -4.26 -8.06 23.46
CA LYS A 316 -3.99 -9.44 23.91
C LYS A 316 -5.27 -10.22 24.26
N PRO A 317 -6.24 -9.68 25.03
CA PRO A 317 -7.52 -10.35 25.27
C PRO A 317 -8.30 -10.69 24.00
N ILE A 318 -8.33 -9.78 23.02
CA ILE A 318 -9.02 -10.00 21.73
C ILE A 318 -8.34 -11.14 20.98
N ILE A 319 -7.02 -11.09 20.85
CA ILE A 319 -6.22 -12.12 20.17
C ILE A 319 -6.40 -13.49 20.83
N ALA A 320 -6.37 -13.56 22.16
CA ALA A 320 -6.56 -14.80 22.91
C ALA A 320 -7.97 -15.37 22.72
N TYR A 321 -9.00 -14.53 22.73
CA TYR A 321 -10.38 -14.93 22.47
C TYR A 321 -10.55 -15.48 21.04
N TRP A 322 -10.00 -14.79 20.04
CA TRP A 322 -10.07 -15.24 18.64
C TRP A 322 -9.37 -16.59 18.48
N LYS A 323 -8.17 -16.75 19.04
CA LYS A 323 -7.43 -18.02 19.02
C LYS A 323 -8.22 -19.15 19.67
N LYS A 324 -8.86 -18.91 20.83
CA LYS A 324 -9.71 -19.89 21.52
C LYS A 324 -10.90 -20.35 20.68
N ASN A 325 -11.43 -19.47 19.83
CA ASN A 325 -12.54 -19.76 18.93
C ASN A 325 -12.10 -20.27 17.53
N GLY A 326 -10.81 -20.54 17.32
CA GLY A 326 -10.28 -21.02 16.04
C GLY A 326 -10.17 -19.94 14.97
N TRP A 327 -10.21 -18.66 15.34
CA TRP A 327 -10.10 -17.53 14.42
C TRP A 327 -8.68 -16.95 14.40
N LYS A 328 -8.24 -16.51 13.22
CA LYS A 328 -6.95 -15.84 13.05
C LYS A 328 -7.11 -14.34 13.25
N ALA A 329 -6.44 -13.79 14.26
CA ALA A 329 -6.35 -12.34 14.43
C ALA A 329 -5.61 -11.72 13.24
N VAL A 330 -6.22 -10.68 12.65
CA VAL A 330 -5.63 -9.90 11.56
C VAL A 330 -5.42 -8.49 12.09
N TYR A 331 -4.21 -7.95 11.92
CA TYR A 331 -3.89 -6.55 12.23
C TYR A 331 -2.86 -6.03 11.24
#